data_AF-A0A024GN93-F1
#
_entry.id   AF-A0A024GN93-F1
#
_cell.length_a   1.000
_cell.length_b   1.000
_cell.length_c   1.000
_cell.angle_alpha   90.00
_cell.angle_beta   90.00
_cell.angle_gamma   90.00
#
_symmetry.space_group_name_H-M   'P 1'
#
loop_
_entity.id
_entity.type
_entity.pdbx_description
1 polymer ?
#
loop_
_entity_poly.entity_id
_entity_poly.type
_entity_poly.pdbx_seq_one_letter_code
_entity_poly.pdbx_strand_id
1 'polypeptide(L)'
;MKETITTSEEEMLSNLQDLHEQFTEIMNGFEDQVSAHALSMSPEARIVAHELRVRMYQDWRAKLTEYVFLTASSEDVSNEDADNAEKVEEKESQYQRDSLMSSIKDRLELFQSVVNDYIQVSTQVRTKRPILAPAVSSPTSMNKRPLDSDVSDFESDSFIFEIPHFLCGPTLNSV
;
A
#
# COMPACT_ATOMS: atom_id res chain seq x y z
N MET A 1 -15.42 29.24 23.37
CA MET A 1 -15.19 29.98 22.12
C MET A 1 -15.35 28.97 20.99
N LYS A 2 -16.14 29.27 19.95
CA LYS A 2 -16.16 28.42 18.75
C LYS A 2 -14.99 28.91 17.91
N GLU A 3 -13.95 28.09 17.77
CA GLU A 3 -12.92 28.34 16.76
C GLU A 3 -13.64 28.38 15.41
N THR A 4 -13.53 29.52 14.73
CA THR A 4 -14.10 29.71 13.39
C THR A 4 -13.05 29.25 12.39
N ILE A 5 -13.24 28.03 11.87
CA ILE A 5 -12.49 27.49 10.73
C ILE A 5 -12.50 28.52 9.60
N THR A 6 -11.34 28.81 9.03
CA THR A 6 -11.24 29.75 7.92
C THR A 6 -11.76 29.10 6.63
N THR A 7 -12.23 29.90 5.67
CA THR A 7 -12.70 29.37 4.38
C THR A 7 -11.61 28.61 3.61
N SER A 8 -10.35 29.03 3.76
CA SER A 8 -9.19 28.34 3.20
C SER A 8 -8.93 26.99 3.88
N GLU A 9 -9.11 26.92 5.20
CA GLU A 9 -8.97 25.67 5.96
C GLU A 9 -10.10 24.70 5.60
N GLU A 10 -11.33 25.19 5.42
CA GLU A 10 -12.47 24.38 4.98
C GLU A 10 -12.24 23.77 3.59
N GLU A 11 -11.77 24.56 2.61
CA GLU A 11 -11.43 24.07 1.27
C GLU A 11 -10.30 23.02 1.32
N MET A 12 -9.28 23.27 2.13
CA MET A 12 -8.18 22.34 2.34
C MET A 12 -8.66 21.01 2.93
N LEU A 13 -9.47 21.05 3.99
CA LEU A 13 -10.02 19.85 4.64
C LEU A 13 -10.94 19.07 3.68
N SER A 14 -11.73 19.76 2.86
CA SER A 14 -12.55 19.14 1.82
C SER A 14 -11.68 18.41 0.80
N ASN A 15 -10.62 19.05 0.28
CA ASN A 15 -9.70 18.41 -0.66
C ASN A 15 -9.01 17.19 -0.03
N LEU A 16 -8.65 17.26 1.25
CA LEU A 16 -8.04 16.15 1.97
C LEU A 16 -9.01 14.98 2.14
N GLN A 17 -10.29 15.28 2.39
CA GLN A 17 -11.36 14.29 2.49
C GLN A 17 -11.55 13.55 1.16
N ASP A 18 -11.59 14.28 0.03
CA ASP A 18 -11.72 13.67 -1.31
C ASP A 18 -10.55 12.73 -1.63
N LEU A 19 -9.33 13.09 -1.22
CA LEU A 19 -8.15 12.24 -1.37
C LEU A 19 -8.21 11.01 -0.46
N HIS A 20 -8.77 11.15 0.74
CA HIS A 20 -8.96 10.02 1.65
C HIS A 20 -10.04 9.05 1.16
N GLU A 21 -11.08 9.54 0.51
CA GLU A 21 -12.08 8.70 -0.15
C GLU A 21 -11.45 7.89 -1.27
N GLN A 22 -10.63 8.51 -2.13
CA GLN A 22 -9.86 7.81 -3.16
C GLN A 22 -8.94 6.73 -2.57
N PHE A 23 -8.20 7.05 -1.50
CA PHE A 23 -7.41 6.04 -0.79
C PHE A 23 -8.26 4.86 -0.34
N THR A 24 -9.43 5.14 0.25
CA THR A 24 -10.35 4.12 0.76
C THR A 24 -10.89 3.24 -0.37
N GLU A 25 -11.20 3.81 -1.53
CA GLU A 25 -11.60 3.07 -2.73
C GLU A 25 -10.49 2.12 -3.20
N ILE A 26 -9.24 2.59 -3.27
CA ILE A 26 -8.07 1.75 -3.62
C ILE A 26 -7.95 0.58 -2.63
N MET A 27 -8.03 0.85 -1.33
CA MET A 27 -7.85 -0.17 -0.30
C MET A 27 -8.99 -1.21 -0.27
N ASN A 28 -10.23 -0.76 -0.44
CA ASN A 28 -11.39 -1.65 -0.54
C ASN A 28 -11.31 -2.50 -1.80
N GLY A 29 -11.00 -1.89 -2.96
CA GLY A 29 -10.81 -2.61 -4.21
C GLY A 29 -9.65 -3.61 -4.15
N PHE A 30 -8.60 -3.31 -3.40
CA PHE A 30 -7.52 -4.26 -3.14
C PHE A 30 -8.01 -5.45 -2.29
N GLU A 31 -8.75 -5.20 -1.22
CA GLU A 31 -9.31 -6.25 -0.37
C GLU A 31 -10.28 -7.16 -1.12
N ASP A 32 -11.13 -6.59 -1.98
CA ASP A 32 -12.05 -7.34 -2.82
C ASP A 32 -11.29 -8.25 -3.80
N GLN A 33 -10.24 -7.74 -4.46
CA GLN A 33 -9.43 -8.54 -5.37
C GLN A 33 -8.68 -9.67 -4.66
N VAL A 34 -8.06 -9.40 -3.51
CA VAL A 34 -7.41 -10.44 -2.69
C VAL A 34 -8.41 -11.50 -2.26
N SER A 35 -9.62 -11.09 -1.87
CA SER A 35 -10.68 -12.01 -1.46
C SER A 35 -11.18 -12.86 -2.63
N ALA A 36 -11.39 -12.25 -3.79
CA ALA A 36 -11.80 -12.94 -5.02
C ALA A 36 -10.75 -13.99 -5.45
N HIS A 37 -9.47 -13.71 -5.23
CA HIS A 37 -8.36 -14.60 -5.59
C HIS A 37 -7.83 -15.47 -4.43
N ALA A 38 -8.50 -15.47 -3.28
CA ALA A 38 -7.99 -16.09 -2.05
C ALA A 38 -7.70 -17.59 -2.16
N LEU A 39 -8.43 -18.33 -3.02
CA LEU A 39 -8.24 -19.76 -3.27
C LEU A 39 -7.10 -20.07 -4.24
N SER A 40 -6.78 -19.12 -5.14
CA SER A 40 -5.68 -19.25 -6.10
C SER A 40 -4.33 -18.76 -5.55
N MET A 41 -4.36 -17.90 -4.54
CA MET A 41 -3.16 -17.33 -3.92
C MET A 41 -2.56 -18.29 -2.90
N SER A 42 -1.23 -18.29 -2.79
CA SER A 42 -0.55 -19.01 -1.71
C SER A 42 -0.83 -18.37 -0.33
N PRO A 43 -0.69 -19.12 0.78
CA PRO A 43 -0.75 -18.55 2.12
C PRO A 43 0.24 -17.39 2.33
N GLU A 44 1.47 -17.51 1.82
CA GLU A 44 2.51 -16.48 1.91
C GLU A 44 2.09 -15.21 1.18
N ALA A 45 1.52 -15.35 -0.02
CA ALA A 45 0.97 -14.20 -0.74
C ALA A 45 -0.08 -13.48 0.11
N ARG A 46 -1.05 -14.20 0.67
CA ARG A 46 -2.08 -13.58 1.52
C ARG A 46 -1.51 -12.86 2.75
N ILE A 47 -0.41 -13.35 3.34
CA ILE A 47 0.31 -12.65 4.41
C ILE A 47 0.89 -11.34 3.89
N VAL A 48 1.57 -11.38 2.74
CA VAL A 48 2.14 -10.18 2.09
C VAL A 48 1.05 -9.18 1.72
N ALA A 49 -0.14 -9.60 1.25
CA ALA A 49 -1.26 -8.70 1.01
C ALA A 49 -1.70 -7.95 2.27
N HIS A 50 -1.81 -8.65 3.39
CA HIS A 50 -2.15 -8.02 4.67
C HIS A 50 -1.08 -7.03 5.11
N GLU A 51 0.19 -7.43 5.02
CA GLU A 51 1.33 -6.59 5.32
C GLU A 51 1.38 -5.32 4.46
N LEU A 52 1.08 -5.45 3.17
CA LEU A 52 1.04 -4.35 2.21
C LEU A 52 -0.06 -3.35 2.59
N ARG A 53 -1.25 -3.84 2.93
CA ARG A 53 -2.38 -3.02 3.39
C ARG A 53 -2.01 -2.19 4.62
N VAL A 54 -1.38 -2.82 5.61
CA VAL A 54 -0.96 -2.14 6.84
C VAL A 54 0.06 -1.05 6.54
N ARG A 55 1.08 -1.35 5.72
CA ARG A 55 2.13 -0.38 5.37
C ARG A 55 1.61 0.80 4.56
N MET A 56 0.73 0.57 3.59
CA MET A 56 0.09 1.63 2.81
C MET A 56 -0.74 2.55 3.72
N TYR A 57 -1.49 1.99 4.67
CA TYR A 57 -2.25 2.79 5.63
C TYR A 57 -1.34 3.62 6.57
N GLN A 58 -0.21 3.06 7.01
CA GLN A 58 0.76 3.78 7.84
C GLN A 58 1.41 4.94 7.08
N ASP A 59 1.87 4.72 5.84
CA ASP A 59 2.43 5.77 4.98
C ASP A 59 1.38 6.85 4.68
N TRP A 60 0.15 6.45 4.34
CA TRP A 60 -0.96 7.36 4.11
C TRP A 60 -1.20 8.29 5.30
N ARG A 61 -1.33 7.72 6.50
CA ARG A 61 -1.51 8.52 7.72
C ARG A 61 -0.34 9.45 7.99
N ALA A 62 0.90 9.01 7.76
CA ALA A 62 2.07 9.86 7.94
C ALA A 62 2.03 11.08 7.01
N LYS A 63 1.66 10.88 5.74
CA LYS A 63 1.53 11.94 4.74
C LYS A 63 0.41 12.94 5.06
N LEU A 64 -0.77 12.45 5.46
CA LEU A 64 -1.86 13.32 5.90
C LEU A 64 -1.46 14.14 7.13
N THR A 65 -0.76 13.52 8.08
CA THR A 65 -0.30 14.18 9.30
C THR A 65 0.72 15.27 8.99
N GLU A 66 1.70 14.98 8.11
CA GLU A 66 2.68 15.96 7.62
C GLU A 66 1.99 17.20 7.03
N TYR A 67 0.93 16.98 6.23
CA TYR A 67 0.18 18.06 5.61
C TYR A 67 -0.57 18.93 6.61
N VAL A 68 -1.31 18.31 7.54
CA VAL A 68 -2.08 19.04 8.56
C VAL A 68 -1.17 19.84 9.50
N PHE A 69 0.00 19.32 9.88
CA PHE A 69 0.93 20.07 10.73
C PHE A 69 1.60 21.23 10.01
N LEU A 70 1.93 21.06 8.73
CA LEU A 70 2.48 22.14 7.92
C LEU A 70 1.47 23.28 7.74
N THR A 71 0.18 22.96 7.63
CA THR A 71 -0.88 23.96 7.47
C THR A 71 -1.20 24.65 8.78
N ALA A 72 -1.23 23.93 9.90
CA ALA A 72 -1.48 24.51 11.23
C ALA A 72 -0.37 25.44 11.73
N SER A 73 0.90 25.17 11.37
CA SER A 73 2.05 25.98 11.81
C SER A 73 2.10 27.37 11.18
N SER A 74 1.31 27.64 10.14
CA SER A 74 1.41 28.89 9.39
C SER A 74 0.52 30.02 9.92
N GLU A 75 -0.46 29.73 10.79
CA GLU A 75 -1.41 30.73 11.28
C GLU A 75 -0.98 31.39 12.60
N ASP A 76 0.02 30.83 13.30
CA ASP A 76 0.39 31.25 14.67
C ASP A 76 1.49 32.34 14.74
N VAL A 77 1.95 32.90 13.61
CA VAL A 77 3.08 33.86 13.59
C VAL A 77 2.72 35.27 13.09
N SER A 78 1.43 35.62 13.02
CA SER A 78 1.00 37.01 12.76
C SER A 78 1.25 37.92 13.98
N ASN A 79 2.53 38.12 14.32
CA ASN A 79 2.97 39.22 15.16
C ASN A 79 3.19 40.44 14.26
N GLU A 80 2.36 41.44 14.50
CA GLU A 80 2.44 42.81 14.02
C GLU A 80 3.88 43.35 14.15
N ASP A 81 4.63 43.45 13.04
CA ASP A 81 5.77 44.37 12.78
C ASP A 81 6.83 43.81 11.79
N ALA A 82 6.49 43.50 10.51
CA ALA A 82 7.52 43.34 9.44
C ALA A 82 6.95 43.32 8.00
N ASP A 83 6.46 44.45 7.52
CA ASP A 83 5.73 44.67 6.24
C ASP A 83 6.48 44.30 4.91
N ASN A 84 7.64 43.62 4.96
CA ASN A 84 8.40 43.24 3.77
C ASN A 84 9.03 41.83 3.81
N ALA A 85 9.11 41.17 4.98
CA ALA A 85 9.57 39.78 5.09
C ALA A 85 8.41 38.77 4.99
N GLU A 86 7.22 39.18 5.42
CA GLU A 86 5.98 38.38 5.50
C GLU A 86 5.53 37.86 4.12
N LYS A 87 5.69 38.67 3.07
CA LYS A 87 5.33 38.29 1.68
C LYS A 87 6.19 37.18 1.07
N VAL A 88 7.39 36.95 1.59
CA VAL A 88 8.29 35.89 1.12
C VAL A 88 7.95 34.58 1.87
N GLU A 89 7.72 34.65 3.18
CA GLU A 89 7.35 33.50 4.01
C GLU A 89 5.96 32.93 3.68
N GLU A 90 4.97 33.76 3.37
CA GLU A 90 3.65 33.29 2.93
C GLU A 90 3.71 32.54 1.59
N LYS A 91 4.52 33.03 0.64
CA LYS A 91 4.69 32.38 -0.67
C LYS A 91 5.45 31.08 -0.57
N GLU A 92 6.46 31.01 0.30
CA GLU A 92 7.23 29.79 0.53
C GLU A 92 6.37 28.73 1.23
N SER A 93 5.57 29.14 2.21
CA SER A 93 4.61 28.25 2.90
C SER A 93 3.53 27.72 1.95
N GLN A 94 2.99 28.57 1.06
CA GLN A 94 2.02 28.13 0.06
C GLN A 94 2.63 27.13 -0.93
N TYR A 95 3.84 27.39 -1.43
CA TYR A 95 4.54 26.45 -2.32
C TYR A 95 4.79 25.09 -1.65
N GLN A 96 5.17 25.08 -0.37
CA GLN A 96 5.36 23.84 0.38
C GLN A 96 4.04 23.06 0.53
N ARG A 97 2.92 23.74 0.81
CA ARG A 97 1.58 23.10 0.87
C ARG A 97 1.19 22.52 -0.48
N ASP A 98 1.33 23.27 -1.57
CA ASP A 98 0.96 22.80 -2.91
C ASP A 98 1.83 21.61 -3.33
N SER A 99 3.14 21.67 -3.04
CA SER A 99 4.06 20.57 -3.29
C SER A 99 3.70 19.32 -2.50
N LEU A 100 3.31 19.47 -1.23
CA LEU A 100 2.95 18.33 -0.38
C LEU A 100 1.60 17.74 -0.82
N MET A 101 0.63 18.57 -1.20
CA MET A 101 -0.63 18.13 -1.78
C MET A 101 -0.42 17.34 -3.09
N SER A 102 0.49 17.79 -3.96
CA SER A 102 0.90 17.03 -5.15
C SER A 102 1.52 15.69 -4.75
N SER A 103 2.41 15.69 -3.76
CA SER A 103 3.04 14.44 -3.27
C SER A 103 2.02 13.45 -2.70
N ILE A 104 0.93 13.91 -2.09
CA ILE A 104 -0.16 13.05 -1.61
C ILE A 104 -0.89 12.40 -2.79
N LYS A 105 -1.17 13.18 -3.84
CA LYS A 105 -1.80 12.66 -5.07
C LYS A 105 -0.92 11.63 -5.76
N ASP A 106 0.36 11.94 -5.96
CA ASP A 106 1.33 11.01 -6.54
C ASP A 106 1.41 9.71 -5.73
N ARG A 107 1.25 9.79 -4.41
CA ARG A 107 1.26 8.62 -3.54
C ARG A 107 0.06 7.70 -3.78
N LEU A 108 -1.13 8.24 -4.05
CA LEU A 108 -2.31 7.44 -4.41
C LEU A 108 -2.08 6.68 -5.73
N GLU A 109 -1.46 7.32 -6.72
CA GLU A 109 -1.12 6.66 -7.99
C GLU A 109 -0.13 5.51 -7.78
N LEU A 110 0.89 5.73 -6.93
CA LEU A 110 1.83 4.68 -6.55
C LEU A 110 1.15 3.52 -5.83
N PHE A 111 0.22 3.79 -4.92
CA PHE A 111 -0.57 2.77 -4.24
C PHE A 111 -1.36 1.92 -5.24
N GLN A 112 -2.03 2.56 -6.20
CA GLN A 112 -2.76 1.84 -7.24
C GLN A 112 -1.83 0.96 -8.08
N SER A 113 -0.66 1.46 -8.48
CA SER A 113 0.34 0.68 -9.22
C SER A 113 0.78 -0.55 -8.42
N VAL A 114 1.12 -0.36 -7.14
CA VAL A 114 1.59 -1.43 -6.25
C VAL A 114 0.53 -2.50 -6.03
N VAL A 115 -0.75 -2.09 -5.88
CA VAL A 115 -1.88 -3.02 -5.80
C VAL A 115 -2.01 -3.84 -7.08
N ASN A 116 -1.97 -3.18 -8.24
CA ASN A 116 -2.08 -3.85 -9.54
C ASN A 116 -0.95 -4.86 -9.74
N ASP A 117 0.29 -4.46 -9.48
CA ASP A 117 1.48 -5.31 -9.59
C ASP A 117 1.37 -6.52 -8.65
N TYR A 118 0.97 -6.29 -7.40
CA TYR A 118 0.80 -7.34 -6.41
C TYR A 118 -0.26 -8.37 -6.86
N ILE A 119 -1.43 -7.91 -7.32
CA ILE A 119 -2.48 -8.82 -7.79
C ILE A 119 -2.00 -9.60 -9.01
N GLN A 120 -1.34 -8.95 -9.96
CA GLN A 120 -0.80 -9.61 -11.14
C GLN A 120 0.22 -10.70 -10.79
N VAL A 121 1.12 -10.47 -9.83
CA VAL A 121 2.13 -11.45 -9.42
C VAL A 121 1.51 -12.57 -8.60
N SER A 122 0.64 -12.24 -7.65
CA SER A 122 0.05 -13.22 -6.72
C SER A 122 -1.03 -14.11 -7.34
N THR A 123 -1.61 -13.71 -8.47
CA THR A 123 -2.63 -14.48 -9.19
C THR A 123 -2.12 -15.19 -10.44
N GLN A 124 -0.85 -15.00 -10.81
CA GLN A 124 -0.21 -15.76 -11.87
C GLN A 124 -0.11 -17.24 -11.48
N VAL A 125 -1.18 -17.97 -11.79
CA VAL A 125 -1.19 -19.43 -11.73
C VAL A 125 -0.11 -19.91 -12.69
N ARG A 126 0.93 -20.56 -12.16
CA ARG A 126 1.87 -21.32 -12.99
C ARG A 126 1.07 -22.29 -13.86
N THR A 127 0.92 -21.98 -15.14
CA THR A 127 0.40 -22.84 -16.22
C THR A 127 1.34 -24.01 -16.53
N LYS A 128 1.97 -24.58 -15.49
CA LYS A 128 2.91 -25.72 -15.54
C LYS A 128 2.56 -26.82 -14.54
N ARG A 129 1.30 -26.94 -14.10
CA ARG A 129 0.83 -28.24 -13.59
C ARG A 129 0.49 -29.09 -14.81
N PRO A 130 1.26 -30.14 -15.17
CA PRO A 130 0.71 -31.16 -16.03
C PRO A 130 -0.53 -31.71 -15.30
N ILE A 131 -1.68 -31.57 -15.94
CA ILE A 131 -2.90 -32.24 -15.50
C ILE A 131 -2.56 -33.72 -15.48
N LEU A 132 -2.31 -34.29 -14.31
CA LEU A 132 -2.25 -35.73 -14.14
C LEU A 132 -3.62 -36.26 -14.56
N ALA A 133 -3.66 -36.81 -15.77
CA ALA A 133 -4.84 -37.48 -16.30
C ALA A 133 -5.34 -38.51 -15.28
N PRO A 134 -6.65 -38.70 -15.13
CA PRO A 134 -7.18 -39.67 -14.19
C PRO A 134 -6.69 -41.06 -14.58
N ALA A 135 -5.88 -41.68 -13.72
CA ALA A 135 -5.45 -43.06 -13.87
C ALA A 135 -6.68 -43.98 -13.71
N VAL A 136 -7.32 -44.30 -14.82
CA VAL A 136 -8.20 -45.46 -14.90
C VAL A 136 -7.31 -46.70 -14.94
N SER A 137 -7.13 -47.36 -13.80
CA SER A 137 -6.56 -48.70 -13.77
C SER A 137 -7.21 -49.52 -12.66
N SER A 138 -7.88 -50.58 -13.10
CA SER A 138 -8.57 -51.62 -12.34
C SER A 138 -7.67 -52.30 -11.29
N PRO A 139 -8.25 -52.99 -10.29
CA PRO A 139 -7.49 -53.52 -9.15
C PRO A 139 -6.83 -54.85 -9.52
N THR A 140 -5.53 -54.98 -9.28
CA THR A 140 -4.89 -56.29 -9.20
C THR A 140 -3.81 -56.30 -8.11
N SER A 141 -4.22 -56.79 -6.95
CA SER A 141 -3.54 -57.73 -6.04
C SER A 141 -2.01 -57.74 -5.88
N MET A 142 -1.62 -57.66 -4.60
CA MET A 142 -0.46 -58.25 -3.89
C MET A 142 0.97 -57.72 -4.12
N ASN A 143 1.51 -57.21 -2.99
CA ASN A 143 2.88 -57.36 -2.48
C ASN A 143 4.05 -56.64 -3.19
N LYS A 144 4.54 -55.56 -2.57
CA LYS A 144 5.84 -55.44 -1.86
C LYS A 144 6.22 -53.95 -1.70
N ARG A 145 6.60 -53.56 -0.48
CA ARG A 145 7.31 -52.29 -0.23
C ARG A 145 8.72 -52.38 -0.83
N PRO A 146 9.18 -51.30 -1.47
CA PRO A 146 10.34 -50.58 -0.94
C PRO A 146 9.98 -49.13 -0.62
N LEU A 147 10.42 -48.65 0.55
CA LEU A 147 10.54 -47.22 0.83
C LEU A 147 11.67 -46.68 -0.05
N ASP A 148 11.35 -46.16 -1.22
CA ASP A 148 12.12 -45.10 -1.84
C ASP A 148 11.24 -43.86 -1.77
N SER A 149 11.45 -43.13 -0.69
CA SER A 149 10.99 -41.76 -0.53
C SER A 149 11.83 -40.90 -1.48
N ASP A 150 11.49 -40.94 -2.77
CA ASP A 150 11.85 -39.88 -3.71
C ASP A 150 11.14 -38.63 -3.22
N VAL A 151 11.79 -37.91 -2.30
CA VAL A 151 11.48 -36.53 -1.99
C VAL A 151 11.94 -35.77 -3.21
N SER A 152 11.11 -35.77 -4.26
CA SER A 152 11.26 -34.82 -5.35
C SER A 152 11.39 -33.47 -4.68
N ASP A 153 12.52 -32.81 -4.90
CA ASP A 153 12.73 -31.39 -4.63
C ASP A 153 11.48 -30.65 -5.08
N PHE A 154 10.56 -30.42 -4.15
CA PHE A 154 9.68 -29.29 -4.23
C PHE A 154 10.64 -28.13 -4.02
N GLU A 155 11.30 -27.70 -5.10
CA GLU A 155 11.74 -26.32 -5.23
C GLU A 155 10.57 -25.52 -4.70
N SER A 156 10.77 -25.02 -3.48
CA SER A 156 9.81 -24.22 -2.76
C SER A 156 9.77 -22.96 -3.56
N ASP A 157 8.89 -22.96 -4.54
CA ASP A 157 8.74 -21.92 -5.51
C ASP A 157 8.09 -20.77 -4.76
N SER A 158 8.94 -20.09 -4.01
CA SER A 158 8.57 -19.08 -3.05
C SER A 158 7.93 -17.97 -3.85
N PHE A 159 6.71 -17.62 -3.46
CA PHE A 159 6.11 -16.37 -3.87
C PHE A 159 7.08 -15.24 -3.48
N ILE A 160 7.68 -14.59 -4.48
CA ILE A 160 8.57 -13.45 -4.28
C ILE A 160 7.81 -12.22 -4.77
N PHE A 161 7.25 -11.49 -3.81
CA PHE A 161 6.84 -10.10 -4.01
C PHE A 161 7.63 -9.25 -3.03
N GLU A 162 8.42 -8.32 -3.57
CA GLU A 162 9.18 -7.37 -2.76
C GLU A 162 8.32 -6.14 -2.50
N ILE A 163 8.09 -5.86 -1.21
CA ILE A 163 7.38 -4.65 -0.82
C ILE A 163 8.24 -3.44 -1.21
N PRO A 164 7.68 -2.46 -1.94
CA PRO A 164 8.43 -1.27 -2.36
C PRO A 164 9.11 -0.56 -1.19
N HIS A 165 10.35 -0.12 -1.39
CA HIS A 165 11.17 0.51 -0.33
C HIS A 165 10.49 1.69 0.36
N PHE A 166 9.68 2.47 -0.35
CA PHE A 166 8.99 3.62 0.25
C PHE A 166 7.95 3.21 1.29
N LEU A 167 7.47 1.96 1.26
CA LEU A 167 6.55 1.39 2.25
C LEU A 167 7.29 0.71 3.41
N CYS A 168 8.60 0.52 3.33
CA CYS A 168 9.37 -0.22 4.33
C CYS A 168 9.70 0.59 5.60
N GLY A 169 9.29 1.87 5.67
CA GLY A 169 9.63 2.77 6.77
C GLY A 169 11.14 3.02 6.87
N PRO A 170 11.60 3.86 7.83
CA PRO A 170 13.01 3.95 8.14
C PRO A 170 13.49 2.59 8.66
N THR A 171 14.31 1.89 7.87
CA THR A 171 15.01 0.71 8.34
C THR A 171 15.86 1.11 9.54
N LEU A 172 15.60 0.55 10.72
CA LEU A 172 16.41 0.74 11.94
C LEU A 172 17.82 0.11 11.83
N ASN A 173 18.41 0.09 10.64
CA ASN A 173 19.75 -0.42 10.38
C ASN A 173 20.70 0.75 10.10
N SER A 174 21.01 1.50 11.15
CA SER A 174 22.23 2.31 11.25
C SER A 174 22.51 2.57 12.73
N VAL A 175 23.09 1.58 13.40
CA VAL A 175 23.87 1.75 14.62
C VAL A 175 25.24 1.16 14.36
#